data_AF-A0A9E2HCW3-F1
#
_entry.id   AF-A0A9E2HCW3-F1
#
_cell.length_a   1.000
_cell.length_b   1.000
_cell.length_c   1.000
_cell.angle_alpha   90.00
_cell.angle_beta   90.00
_cell.angle_gamma   90.00
#
_symmetry.space_group_name_H-M   'P 1'
#
loop_
_entity.id
_entity.type
_entity.pdbx_description
1 polymer ?
#
loop_
_entity_poly.entity_id
_entity_poly.type
_entity_poly.pdbx_seq_one_letter_code
_entity_poly.pdbx_strand_id
1 'polypeptide(L)' 'MQDMNEDHERITALKTLVDATANEITSGGLNIDTANRIVAETRIKAAELIPDDMDKYDMIYTSRFERLIEQYITSVQPEE' A
#
# COMPACT_ATOMS: atom_id res chain seq x y z
N MET A 1 26.54 3.39 14.95
CA MET A 1 25.74 2.15 15.09
C MET A 1 24.25 2.44 15.32
N GLN A 2 23.87 3.70 15.58
CA GLN A 2 22.49 4.09 15.88
C GLN A 2 21.62 4.23 14.60
N ASP A 3 22.19 4.70 13.49
CA ASP A 3 21.47 4.90 12.22
C ASP A 3 20.93 3.60 11.59
N MET A 4 21.67 2.48 11.69
CA MET A 4 21.24 1.20 11.10
C MET A 4 19.96 0.63 11.73
N ASN A 5 19.69 0.92 13.00
CA ASN A 5 18.48 0.45 13.66
C ASN A 5 17.26 1.28 13.26
N GLU A 6 17.41 2.60 13.13
CA GLU A 6 16.32 3.49 12.73
C GLU A 6 15.86 3.20 11.30
N ASP A 7 16.79 2.95 10.38
CA ASP A 7 16.48 2.55 9.01
C ASP A 7 15.75 1.20 8.99
N HIS A 8 16.21 0.24 9.79
CA HIS A 8 15.58 -1.08 9.87
C HIS A 8 14.16 -1.00 10.47
N GLU A 9 13.93 -0.14 11.45
CA GLU A 9 12.62 0.12 12.04
C GLU A 9 11.67 0.77 11.03
N ARG A 10 12.13 1.79 10.28
CA ARG A 10 11.33 2.45 9.22
C ARG A 10 10.93 1.47 8.13
N ILE A 11 11.86 0.64 7.66
CA ILE A 11 11.57 -0.38 6.64
C ILE A 11 10.60 -1.44 7.17
N THR A 12 10.73 -1.84 8.44
CA THR A 12 9.80 -2.78 9.07
C THR A 12 8.40 -2.17 9.17
N ALA A 13 8.29 -0.92 9.61
CA ALA A 13 7.04 -0.18 9.70
C ALA A 13 6.38 -0.02 8.31
N LEU A 14 7.17 0.29 7.28
CA LEU A 14 6.70 0.39 5.90
C LEU A 14 6.12 -0.94 5.41
N LYS A 15 6.83 -2.05 5.68
CA LYS A 15 6.36 -3.38 5.28
C LYS A 15 5.05 -3.73 5.97
N THR A 16 4.94 -3.47 7.27
CA THR A 16 3.68 -3.67 8.02
C THR A 16 2.55 -2.82 7.46
N LEU A 17 2.80 -1.55 7.14
CA LEU A 17 1.82 -0.65 6.54
C LEU A 17 1.30 -1.17 5.20
N VAL A 18 2.20 -1.56 4.30
CA VAL A 18 1.83 -2.09 2.98
C VAL A 18 1.07 -3.41 3.09
N ASP A 19 1.55 -4.33 3.94
CA ASP A 19 0.91 -5.64 4.09
C ASP A 19 -0.49 -5.50 4.71
N ALA A 20 -0.69 -4.53 5.63
CA ALA A 20 -2.02 -4.20 6.15
C ALA A 20 -2.95 -3.69 5.04
N THR A 21 -2.50 -2.76 4.20
CA THR A 21 -3.29 -2.26 3.06
C THR A 21 -3.60 -3.35 2.04
N ALA A 22 -2.64 -4.21 1.74
CA ALA A 22 -2.86 -5.34 0.84
C ALA A 22 -3.92 -6.31 1.42
N ASN A 23 -3.87 -6.59 2.72
CA ASN A 23 -4.88 -7.40 3.39
C ASN A 23 -6.27 -6.75 3.33
N GLU A 24 -6.37 -5.43 3.48
CA GLU A 24 -7.64 -4.71 3.41
C GLU A 24 -8.27 -4.73 2.01
N ILE A 25 -7.45 -4.60 0.95
CA ILE A 25 -7.91 -4.72 -0.44
C ILE A 25 -8.35 -6.17 -0.73
N THR A 26 -7.59 -7.16 -0.25
CA THR A 26 -7.85 -8.58 -0.53
C THR A 26 -8.96 -9.18 0.31
N SER A 27 -9.30 -8.62 1.48
CA SER A 27 -10.41 -9.10 2.29
C SER A 27 -11.77 -8.96 1.60
N GLY A 28 -11.85 -8.12 0.55
CA GLY A 28 -13.06 -7.86 -0.21
C GLY A 28 -14.05 -6.99 0.56
N GLY A 29 -15.14 -6.60 -0.11
CA GLY A 29 -16.16 -5.72 0.48
C GLY A 29 -15.87 -4.23 0.38
N LEU A 30 -14.80 -3.85 -0.33
CA LEU A 30 -14.50 -2.45 -0.66
C LEU A 30 -14.96 -2.16 -2.09
N ASN A 31 -15.33 -0.90 -2.35
CA ASN A 31 -15.48 -0.39 -3.71
C ASN A 31 -14.16 0.22 -4.19
N ILE A 32 -14.08 0.50 -5.50
CA ILE A 32 -12.86 1.03 -6.13
C ILE A 32 -12.43 2.38 -5.53
N ASP A 33 -13.38 3.25 -5.19
CA ASP A 33 -13.09 4.55 -4.59
C ASP A 33 -12.45 4.41 -3.21
N THR A 34 -12.97 3.49 -2.39
CA THR A 34 -12.45 3.23 -1.04
C THR A 34 -11.07 2.59 -1.11
N ALA A 35 -10.87 1.62 -2.03
CA ALA A 35 -9.57 1.00 -2.23
C ALA A 35 -8.51 2.02 -2.67
N ASN A 36 -8.85 2.89 -3.63
CA ASN A 36 -7.97 3.98 -4.05
C ASN A 36 -7.66 4.97 -2.91
N ARG A 37 -8.65 5.27 -2.07
CA ARG A 37 -8.45 6.13 -0.90
C ARG A 37 -7.47 5.53 0.10
N ILE A 38 -7.61 4.24 0.41
CA ILE A 38 -6.71 3.53 1.33
C ILE A 38 -5.29 3.54 0.77
N VAL A 39 -5.11 3.26 -0.53
CA VAL A 39 -3.79 3.30 -1.18
C VAL A 39 -3.18 4.70 -1.09
N ALA A 40 -3.96 5.75 -1.33
CA ALA A 40 -3.51 7.13 -1.20
C ALA A 40 -3.10 7.48 0.24
N GLU A 41 -3.87 7.06 1.25
CA GLU A 41 -3.54 7.23 2.67
C GLU A 41 -2.25 6.48 3.05
N THR A 42 -2.06 5.27 2.53
CA THR A 42 -0.86 4.46 2.73
C THR A 42 0.37 5.12 2.11
N ARG A 43 0.23 5.72 0.92
CA ARG A 43 1.31 6.48 0.29
C ARG A 43 1.73 7.70 1.13
N ILE A 44 0.78 8.42 1.71
CA ILE A 44 1.06 9.57 2.59
C ILE A 44 1.86 9.10 3.82
N LYS A 45 1.41 8.04 4.48
CA LYS A 45 2.11 7.46 5.64
C LYS A 45 3.49 6.90 5.27
N ALA A 46 3.63 6.30 4.09
CA ALA A 46 4.92 5.84 3.59
C ALA A 46 5.90 7.02 3.39
N ALA A 47 5.42 8.16 2.89
CA ALA A 47 6.25 9.36 2.71
C ALA A 47 6.75 9.95 4.04
N GLU A 48 6.02 9.75 5.14
CA GLU A 48 6.49 10.11 6.48
C GLU A 48 7.57 9.15 7.01
N LEU A 49 7.50 7.87 6.64
CA LEU A 49 8.45 6.84 7.08
C LEU A 49 9.75 6.83 6.26
N ILE A 50 9.64 6.99 4.94
CA ILE A 50 10.75 6.86 3.99
C ILE A 50 10.73 7.99 2.93
N PRO A 51 10.82 9.27 3.34
CA PRO A 51 10.71 10.41 2.42
C PRO A 51 11.73 10.36 1.28
N ASP A 52 12.95 9.85 1.55
CA ASP A 52 14.04 9.78 0.57
C ASP A 52 13.93 8.60 -0.41
N ASP A 53 13.10 7.61 -0.11
CA ASP A 53 12.95 6.38 -0.91
C ASP A 53 11.55 6.27 -1.58
N MET A 54 10.80 7.37 -1.62
CA MET A 54 9.45 7.39 -2.21
C MET A 54 9.41 7.00 -3.68
N ASP A 55 10.45 7.30 -4.46
CA ASP A 55 10.53 6.86 -5.86
C ASP A 55 10.57 5.33 -5.97
N LYS A 56 11.30 4.66 -5.06
CA LYS A 56 11.35 3.19 -5.01
C LYS A 56 10.03 2.62 -4.50
N TYR A 57 9.41 3.28 -3.52
CA TYR A 57 8.09 2.91 -3.04
C TYR A 57 7.08 2.93 -4.19
N ASP A 58 6.99 4.03 -4.92
CA ASP A 58 6.04 4.19 -6.02
C ASP A 58 6.30 3.15 -7.13
N MET A 59 7.57 2.84 -7.43
CA MET A 59 7.94 1.81 -8.41
C MET A 59 7.49 0.39 -8.01
N ILE A 60 7.59 0.06 -6.72
CA ILE A 60 7.34 -1.31 -6.23
C ILE A 60 5.87 -1.50 -5.86
N TYR A 61 5.28 -0.54 -5.14
CA TYR A 61 4.00 -0.72 -4.47
C TYR A 61 2.80 -0.18 -5.25
N THR A 62 2.97 0.85 -6.08
CA THR A 62 1.86 1.36 -6.92
C THR A 62 1.32 0.25 -7.83
N SER A 63 2.20 -0.36 -8.63
CA SER A 63 1.84 -1.48 -9.52
C SER A 63 1.27 -2.68 -8.75
N ARG A 64 1.73 -2.92 -7.51
CA ARG A 64 1.21 -4.00 -6.66
C ARG A 64 -0.23 -3.70 -6.23
N PHE A 65 -0.51 -2.49 -5.77
CA PHE A 65 -1.85 -2.11 -5.32
C PHE A 65 -2.85 -2.04 -6.48
N GLU A 66 -2.48 -1.47 -7.62
CA GLU A 66 -3.30 -1.47 -8.84
C GLU A 66 -3.74 -2.90 -9.18
N ARG A 67 -2.78 -3.82 -9.20
CA ARG A 67 -3.04 -5.24 -9.50
C ARG A 67 -3.93 -5.93 -8.46
N LEU A 68 -3.85 -5.54 -7.18
CA LEU A 68 -4.76 -6.05 -6.14
C LEU A 68 -6.17 -5.50 -6.31
N ILE A 69 -6.30 -4.21 -6.64
CA ILE A 69 -7.59 -3.57 -6.89
C ILE A 69 -8.28 -4.20 -8.12
N GLU A 70 -7.54 -4.41 -9.21
CA GLU A 70 -8.07 -5.10 -10.39
C GLU A 70 -8.59 -6.50 -10.06
N GLN A 71 -7.80 -7.30 -9.33
CA GLN A 71 -8.14 -8.69 -9.02
C GLN A 71 -9.29 -8.83 -8.02
N TYR A 72 -9.33 -8.01 -6.97
CA TYR A 72 -10.24 -8.23 -5.83
C TYR A 72 -11.41 -7.26 -5.78
N ILE A 73 -11.33 -6.12 -6.48
CA ILE A 73 -12.36 -5.08 -6.46
C ILE A 73 -13.06 -4.98 -7.81
N THR A 74 -12.29 -4.95 -8.90
CA THR A 74 -12.84 -4.79 -10.26
C THR A 74 -13.42 -6.10 -10.79
N SER A 75 -12.79 -7.25 -10.50
CA SER A 75 -13.30 -8.56 -10.92
C SER A 75 -14.61 -8.98 -10.24
N VAL A 76 -15.08 -8.25 -9.22
CA VAL A 76 -16.24 -8.63 -8.40
C VAL A 76 -17.51 -7.86 -8.78
N GLN A 77 -17.47 -6.98 -9.79
CA GLN A 77 -18.68 -6.30 -10.28
C GLN A 77 -19.42 -7.23 -11.27
N PRO A 78 -20.57 -7.83 -10.90
CA PRO A 78 -21.46 -8.41 -11.89
C PRO A 78 -22.10 -7.24 -12.64
N GLU A 79 -22.07 -7.27 -13.98
CA GLU A 79 -22.92 -6.40 -14.80
C GLU A 79 -24.38 -6.60 -14.36
N GLU A 80 -25.03 -5.54 -13.86
CA GLU A 80 -26.49 -5.46 -13.69
C GLU A 80 -27.21 -5.36 -15.05
#